data_AF-A0A838TS38-F1
#
_entry.id   AF-A0A838TS38-F1
#
_cell.length_a   1.000
_cell.length_b   1.000
_cell.length_c   1.000
_cell.angle_alpha   90.00
_cell.angle_beta   90.00
_cell.angle_gamma   90.00
#
_symmetry.space_group_name_H-M   'P 1'
#
loop_
_entity.id
_entity.type
_entity.pdbx_description
1 polymer ?
#
loop_
_entity_poly.entity_id
_entity_poly.type
_entity_poly.pdbx_seq_one_letter_code
_entity_poly.pdbx_strand_id
1 'polypeptide(L)'
;MNKDLKIKYENDFNKIRLHVNKFDPIGLIKGGAPNDEYDFLTNKILSNLYNKKSREEIKQIIIHEVEDHFGADDFTELKEPYKTKFNNALELLLINSERSIKV
;
A
#
# COMPACT_ATOMS: atom_id res chain seq x y z
N MET A 1 -8.31 13.59 21.87
CA MET A 1 -7.52 13.45 20.62
C MET A 1 -7.38 14.82 19.99
N ASN A 2 -6.16 15.26 19.68
CA ASN A 2 -5.92 16.60 19.14
C ASN A 2 -6.50 16.72 17.72
N LYS A 3 -7.36 17.71 17.48
CA LYS A 3 -8.14 17.85 16.23
C LYS A 3 -7.21 17.97 15.01
N ASP A 4 -6.07 18.62 15.19
CA ASP A 4 -5.07 18.80 14.14
C ASP A 4 -4.35 17.50 13.77
N LEU A 5 -4.09 16.62 14.75
CA LEU A 5 -3.52 15.29 14.48
C LEU A 5 -4.49 14.43 13.69
N LYS A 6 -5.79 14.50 14.01
CA LYS A 6 -6.83 13.77 13.28
C LYS A 6 -6.90 14.24 11.81
N ILE A 7 -6.92 15.56 11.60
CA ILE A 7 -6.94 16.15 10.24
C ILE A 7 -5.67 15.76 9.46
N LYS A 8 -4.49 15.80 10.09
CA LYS A 8 -3.24 15.37 9.45
C LYS A 8 -3.30 13.90 9.03
N TYR A 9 -3.73 13.03 9.94
CA TYR A 9 -3.81 11.60 9.68
C TYR A 9 -4.79 11.29 8.54
N GLU A 10 -5.98 11.90 8.54
CA GLU A 10 -6.96 11.76 7.45
C GLU A 10 -6.41 12.25 6.10
N ASN A 11 -5.70 13.38 6.10
CA ASN A 11 -5.06 13.89 4.88
C ASN A 11 -3.95 12.96 4.37
N ASP A 12 -3.12 12.44 5.26
CA ASP A 12 -2.05 11.51 4.91
C ASP A 12 -2.62 10.17 4.42
N PHE A 13 -3.69 9.67 5.05
CA PHE A 13 -4.45 8.50 4.60
C PHE A 13 -4.96 8.66 3.18
N ASN A 14 -5.66 9.76 2.89
CA ASN A 14 -6.21 10.01 1.56
C ASN A 14 -5.12 10.06 0.47
N LYS A 15 -3.94 10.60 0.78
CA LYS A 15 -2.81 10.61 -0.15
C LYS A 15 -2.27 9.20 -0.41
N ILE A 16 -2.10 8.39 0.64
CA ILE A 16 -1.62 7.01 0.47
C ILE A 16 -2.65 6.17 -0.28
N ARG A 17 -3.95 6.32 0.04
CA ARG A 17 -5.04 5.63 -0.65
C ARG A 17 -4.99 5.83 -2.16
N LEU A 18 -4.72 7.05 -2.62
CA LEU A 18 -4.56 7.34 -4.05
C LEU A 18 -3.42 6.56 -4.70
N HIS A 19 -2.32 6.30 -3.97
CA HIS A 19 -1.21 5.50 -4.50
C HIS A 19 -1.51 4.02 -4.45
N VAL A 20 -2.15 3.54 -3.38
CA VAL A 20 -2.55 2.12 -3.24
C VAL A 20 -3.58 1.74 -4.31
N ASN A 21 -4.58 2.59 -4.55
CA ASN A 21 -5.59 2.34 -5.59
C ASN A 21 -5.01 2.39 -7.00
N LYS A 22 -3.89 3.10 -7.21
CA LYS A 22 -3.16 3.07 -8.49
C LYS A 22 -2.28 1.83 -8.63
N PHE A 23 -1.75 1.33 -7.51
CA PHE A 23 -0.99 0.10 -7.47
C PHE A 23 -1.88 -1.09 -7.84
N ASP A 24 -3.11 -1.13 -7.33
CA ASP A 24 -4.18 -2.08 -7.69
C ASP A 24 -3.67 -3.53 -7.87
N PRO A 25 -3.11 -4.14 -6.80
CA PRO A 25 -2.26 -5.33 -6.89
C PRO A 25 -2.92 -6.51 -7.61
N ILE A 26 -4.23 -6.67 -7.43
CA ILE A 26 -5.01 -7.75 -8.04
C ILE A 26 -6.10 -7.24 -8.99
N GLY A 27 -6.07 -5.96 -9.35
CA GLY A 27 -6.94 -5.40 -10.39
C GLY A 27 -8.39 -5.15 -9.98
N LEU A 28 -8.73 -5.10 -8.68
CA LEU A 28 -10.10 -4.87 -8.20
C LEU A 28 -10.66 -3.52 -8.65
N ILE A 29 -9.87 -2.45 -8.49
CA ILE A 29 -10.32 -1.10 -8.84
C ILE A 29 -10.53 -0.99 -10.35
N LYS A 30 -9.60 -1.53 -11.13
CA LYS A 30 -9.76 -1.64 -12.58
C LYS A 30 -10.95 -2.52 -12.98
N GLY A 31 -11.30 -3.51 -12.15
CA GLY A 31 -12.49 -4.35 -12.28
C GLY A 31 -13.81 -3.66 -11.93
N GLY A 32 -13.78 -2.40 -11.48
CA GLY A 32 -14.96 -1.63 -11.11
C GLY A 32 -15.32 -1.70 -9.62
N ALA A 33 -14.44 -2.27 -8.78
CA ALA A 33 -14.63 -2.26 -7.35
C ALA A 33 -14.57 -0.83 -6.77
N PRO A 34 -15.23 -0.60 -5.62
CA PRO A 34 -15.14 0.66 -4.89
C PRO A 34 -13.71 1.06 -4.52
N ASN A 35 -13.46 2.36 -4.39
CA ASN A 35 -12.12 2.89 -4.07
C ASN A 35 -11.65 2.57 -2.63
N ASP A 36 -12.51 2.03 -1.77
CA ASP A 36 -12.22 1.66 -0.37
C ASP A 36 -11.73 0.22 -0.20
N GLU A 37 -11.65 -0.55 -1.28
CA GLU A 37 -11.25 -1.96 -1.22
C GLU A 37 -9.87 -2.18 -0.62
N TYR A 38 -8.97 -1.21 -0.78
CA TYR A 38 -7.62 -1.26 -0.22
C TYR A 38 -7.41 -0.31 0.98
N ASP A 39 -8.49 0.13 1.65
CA ASP A 39 -8.38 0.99 2.83
C ASP A 39 -7.67 0.29 3.99
N PHE A 40 -7.80 -1.04 4.10
CA PHE A 40 -7.04 -1.84 5.08
C PHE A 40 -5.53 -1.75 4.83
N LEU A 41 -5.10 -1.92 3.57
CA LEU A 41 -3.70 -1.87 3.17
C LEU A 41 -3.15 -0.45 3.32
N THR A 42 -3.96 0.55 2.97
CA THR A 42 -3.64 1.97 3.18
C THR A 42 -3.36 2.25 4.66
N ASN A 43 -4.22 1.79 5.57
CA ASN A 43 -4.03 1.95 7.01
C ASN A 43 -2.75 1.27 7.50
N LYS A 44 -2.44 0.06 7.02
CA LYS A 44 -1.21 -0.66 7.36
C LYS A 44 0.04 0.10 6.90
N ILE A 45 0.07 0.57 5.65
CA ILE A 45 1.21 1.34 5.13
C ILE A 45 1.40 2.62 5.93
N LEU A 46 0.31 3.38 6.14
CA LEU A 46 0.35 4.62 6.90
C LEU A 46 0.86 4.41 8.33
N SER A 47 0.32 3.42 9.04
CA SER A 47 0.73 3.08 10.40
C SER A 47 2.22 2.73 10.48
N ASN A 48 2.73 1.91 9.55
CA ASN A 48 4.14 1.53 9.56
C ASN A 48 5.08 2.69 9.20
N LEU A 49 4.66 3.59 8.31
CA LEU A 49 5.42 4.81 8.00
C LEU A 49 5.51 5.73 9.23
N TYR A 50 4.42 5.93 9.95
CA TYR A 50 4.41 6.70 11.21
C TYR A 50 5.28 6.06 12.30
N ASN A 51 5.33 4.73 12.32
CA ASN A 51 6.20 3.96 13.22
C ASN A 51 7.66 3.86 12.73
N LYS A 52 8.02 4.56 11.66
CA LYS A 52 9.39 4.62 11.09
C LYS A 52 9.97 3.24 10.77
N LYS A 53 9.12 2.32 10.33
CA LYS A 53 9.55 1.01 9.84
C LYS A 53 10.41 1.17 8.60
N SER A 54 11.37 0.26 8.44
CA SER A 54 12.21 0.26 7.25
C SER A 54 11.37 -0.07 6.01
N ARG A 55 11.81 0.43 4.85
CA ARG A 55 11.11 0.17 3.59
C ARG A 55 10.96 -1.33 3.31
N GLU A 56 11.98 -2.11 3.64
CA GLU A 56 11.96 -3.57 3.45
C GLU A 56 10.91 -4.26 4.33
N GLU A 57 10.78 -3.85 5.60
CA GLU A 57 9.70 -4.35 6.46
C GLU A 57 8.32 -4.01 5.90
N ILE A 58 8.13 -2.78 5.41
CA ILE A 58 6.83 -2.36 4.84
C ILE A 58 6.51 -3.16 3.57
N LYS A 59 7.50 -3.45 2.73
CA LYS A 59 7.32 -4.31 1.54
C LYS A 59 6.83 -5.70 1.93
N GLN A 60 7.49 -6.34 2.88
CA GLN A 60 7.11 -7.67 3.34
C GLN A 60 5.69 -7.69 3.91
N ILE A 61 5.32 -6.65 4.66
CA ILE A 61 3.95 -6.49 5.16
C ILE A 61 2.95 -6.37 4.01
N ILE A 62 3.24 -5.54 3.00
CA ILE A 62 2.32 -5.38 1.85
C ILE A 62 2.14 -6.71 1.12
N ILE A 63 3.23 -7.43 0.84
CA ILE A 63 3.18 -8.74 0.17
C ILE A 63 2.31 -9.70 0.98
N HIS A 64 2.61 -9.84 2.27
CA HIS A 64 1.88 -10.73 3.15
C HIS A 64 0.37 -10.40 3.22
N GLU A 65 0.01 -9.12 3.32
CA GLU A 65 -1.39 -8.71 3.42
C GLU A 65 -2.14 -8.93 2.10
N VAL A 66 -1.47 -8.77 0.95
CA VAL A 66 -2.08 -9.07 -0.36
C VAL A 66 -2.26 -10.59 -0.55
N GLU A 67 -1.31 -11.41 -0.10
CA GLU A 67 -1.44 -12.87 -0.11
C GLU A 67 -2.58 -13.35 0.79
N ASP A 68 -2.59 -12.90 2.04
CA ASP A 68 -3.54 -13.34 3.06
C ASP A 68 -4.98 -12.95 2.71
N HIS A 69 -5.20 -11.71 2.25
CA HIS A 69 -6.55 -11.22 1.97
C HIS A 69 -7.10 -11.67 0.61
N PHE A 70 -6.26 -11.90 -0.39
CA PHE A 70 -6.74 -12.22 -1.74
C PHE A 70 -6.52 -13.67 -2.15
N GLY A 71 -5.91 -14.49 -1.28
CA GLY A 71 -5.65 -15.90 -1.55
C GLY A 71 -4.80 -16.09 -2.81
N ALA A 72 -4.01 -15.08 -3.18
CA ALA A 72 -3.09 -15.16 -4.28
C ALA A 72 -1.97 -16.12 -3.89
N ASP A 73 -1.64 -17.06 -4.79
CA ASP A 73 -0.46 -17.91 -4.65
C ASP A 73 0.77 -17.05 -4.34
N ASP A 74 1.67 -17.58 -3.51
CA ASP A 74 2.90 -16.94 -3.02
C ASP A 74 3.53 -16.02 -4.09
N PHE A 75 3.55 -14.70 -3.85
CA PHE A 75 4.08 -13.73 -4.82
C PHE A 75 5.57 -13.95 -5.06
N THR A 76 6.26 -14.69 -4.19
CA THR A 76 7.65 -15.11 -4.43
C THR A 76 7.77 -16.09 -5.60
N GLU A 77 6.70 -16.81 -5.93
CA GLU A 77 6.61 -17.75 -7.07
C GLU A 77 6.17 -17.08 -8.39
N LEU A 78 5.86 -15.78 -8.38
CA LEU A 78 5.58 -15.05 -9.62
C LEU A 78 6.70 -15.26 -10.64
N LYS A 79 6.31 -15.66 -11.86
CA LYS A 79 7.26 -15.81 -12.96
C LYS A 79 7.62 -14.45 -13.55
N GLU A 80 8.81 -14.34 -14.11
CA GLU A 80 9.17 -13.19 -14.92
C GLU A 80 8.27 -13.09 -16.16
N PRO A 81 7.92 -11.87 -16.62
CA PRO A 81 8.34 -10.56 -16.12
C PRO A 81 7.45 -10.00 -14.99
N TYR A 82 6.46 -10.76 -14.52
CA TYR A 82 5.44 -10.26 -13.60
C TYR A 82 6.00 -9.96 -12.21
N LYS A 83 6.94 -10.79 -11.73
CA LYS A 83 7.67 -10.55 -10.48
C LYS A 83 8.41 -9.21 -10.48
N THR A 84 9.20 -8.94 -11.51
CA THR A 84 9.90 -7.65 -11.65
C THR A 84 8.91 -6.48 -11.74
N LYS A 85 7.84 -6.61 -12.53
CA LYS A 85 6.81 -5.56 -12.65
C LYS A 85 6.14 -5.25 -11.31
N PHE A 86 5.77 -6.29 -10.56
CA PHE A 86 5.16 -6.14 -9.25
C PHE A 86 6.10 -5.45 -8.26
N ASN A 87 7.36 -5.91 -8.17
CA ASN A 87 8.36 -5.31 -7.29
C ASN A 87 8.65 -3.84 -7.63
N ASN A 88 8.71 -3.50 -8.91
CA ASN A 88 8.87 -2.10 -9.34
C ASN A 88 7.66 -1.25 -8.97
N ALA A 89 6.44 -1.77 -9.15
CA ALA A 89 5.22 -1.07 -8.78
C ALA A 89 5.12 -0.86 -7.25
N LEU A 90 5.53 -1.86 -6.47
CA LEU A 90 5.61 -1.79 -5.01
C LEU A 90 6.65 -0.74 -4.54
N GLU A 91 7.82 -0.71 -5.17
CA GLU A 91 8.84 0.31 -4.87
C GLU A 91 8.32 1.72 -5.18
N LEU A 92 7.63 1.90 -6.31
CA LEU A 92 7.02 3.19 -6.68
C LEU A 92 5.92 3.60 -5.69
N LEU A 93 5.08 2.66 -5.24
CA LEU A 93 4.08 2.91 -4.20
C LEU A 93 4.72 3.46 -2.93
N LEU A 94 5.80 2.84 -2.46
CA LEU A 94 6.48 3.25 -1.22
C LEU A 94 7.17 4.60 -1.37
N ILE A 95 7.92 4.83 -2.47
CA ILE A 95 8.56 6.12 -2.75
C ILE A 95 7.52 7.24 -2.78
N ASN A 96 6.38 7.01 -3.46
CA ASN A 96 5.32 8.01 -3.56
C ASN A 96 4.65 8.26 -2.21
N SER A 97 4.44 7.21 -1.41
CA SER A 97 3.85 7.30 -0.07
C SER A 97 4.75 8.10 0.87
N GLU A 98 6.04 7.76 0.94
CA GLU A 98 7.06 8.46 1.74
C GLU A 98 7.17 9.95 1.35
N ARG A 99 7.13 10.28 0.05
CA ARG A 99 7.18 11.68 -0.42
C ARG A 99 5.91 12.47 -0.12
N SER A 100 4.77 11.79 -0.01
CA SER A 100 3.46 12.44 0.11
C SER A 100 3.14 12.89 1.54
N ILE A 101 3.80 12.28 2.52
CA ILE A 101 3.56 12.52 3.94
C ILE A 101 4.86 13.01 4.60
N LYS A 102 4.74 13.96 5.53
CA LYS A 102 5.84 14.29 6.45
C LYS A 102 5.59 13.51 7.74
N VAL A 103 6.31 12.40 7.89
CA VAL A 103 6.34 11.56 9.11
C VAL A 103 7.58 11.83 9.94
#